data_AF-A0A212DCP2-F1
#
_entry.id   AF-A0A212DCP2-F1
#
_cell.length_a   1.000
_cell.length_b   1.000
_cell.length_c   1.000
_cell.angle_alpha   90.00
_cell.angle_beta   90.00
_cell.angle_gamma   90.00
#
_symmetry.space_group_name_H-M   'P 1'
#
loop_
_entity.id
_entity.type
_entity.pdbx_description
1 polymer ?
#
loop_
_entity_poly.entity_id
_entity_poly.type
_entity_poly.pdbx_seq_one_letter_code
_entity_poly.pdbx_strand_id
1 'polypeptide(L)'
;AETAVPNIMEKAFYFEQAGVGLSSDESFRIFMALKQLVEQQPIHTCRFWGKILGLSRSYLVAEVEFREGEEEAEEEELEEMTEGGEVMEAHDEEEGDEDEDKVMDVIPKPTWKPPPIIPKEESRIGTNRYLYFVCNEPGRPWMRLPHVTPIQIVQARKIRKFFTGYLDAPVISYPPFPGNEANYLRAQIARISAATHISPLGFYQFGEEEGDEEEEGGAGRDSYEENPDFEGIPVLELVDSMANWVHHTQHILPQGRCTWVNPLQKTEEEEELGEEEEKADEGIEEVEQEVGPPLLTPLSEDAEIMHMAPWTARLSCSLSPQYSVAVVRSNLWPGAYAYASGKKFENIYIGWGHKYSPENFNPSLPAPIQHEYPSGPDTIEMSDPTVEEEQALKAAQEKALAAAEEEEEDEEEDEDEDQDD
;
A
#
# COMPACT_ATOMS: atom_id res chain seq x y z
N ALA A 1 29.48 20.57 -6.34
CA ALA A 1 28.48 19.67 -5.73
C ALA A 1 27.13 20.24 -6.09
N GLU A 2 26.39 19.52 -6.91
CA GLU A 2 25.00 19.85 -7.17
C GLU A 2 24.25 19.77 -5.84
N THR A 3 23.55 20.83 -5.45
CA THR A 3 22.85 20.85 -4.17
C THR A 3 21.56 20.08 -4.31
N ALA A 4 21.31 19.09 -3.43
CA ALA A 4 20.06 18.33 -3.40
C ALA A 4 18.81 19.21 -3.17
N VAL A 5 18.99 20.48 -2.79
CA VAL A 5 17.91 21.45 -2.62
C VAL A 5 17.31 21.85 -3.98
N PRO A 6 16.01 21.63 -4.21
CA PRO A 6 15.38 21.96 -5.49
C PRO A 6 15.27 23.47 -5.72
N ASN A 7 15.37 23.90 -6.99
CA ASN A 7 15.11 25.28 -7.40
C ASN A 7 13.59 25.59 -7.43
N ILE A 8 12.99 25.72 -6.24
CA ILE A 8 11.56 25.99 -6.08
C ILE A 8 11.13 27.31 -6.72
N MET A 9 12.00 28.33 -6.71
CA MET A 9 11.66 29.66 -7.22
C MET A 9 11.46 29.65 -8.75
N GLU A 10 12.27 28.87 -9.46
CA GLU A 10 12.10 28.68 -10.90
C GLU A 10 10.84 27.88 -11.22
N LYS A 11 10.60 26.78 -10.51
CA LYS A 11 9.37 25.98 -10.67
C LYS A 11 8.12 26.83 -10.40
N ALA A 12 8.13 27.62 -9.33
CA ALA A 12 7.05 28.53 -8.97
C ALA A 12 6.79 29.59 -10.05
N PHE A 13 7.84 30.14 -10.68
CA PHE A 13 7.70 31.09 -11.79
C PHE A 13 6.94 30.50 -12.98
N TYR A 14 7.23 29.25 -13.37
CA TYR A 14 6.53 28.59 -14.47
C TYR A 14 5.10 28.19 -14.11
N PHE A 15 4.86 27.70 -12.88
CA PHE A 15 3.51 27.43 -12.40
C PHE A 15 2.66 28.71 -12.29
N GLU A 16 3.24 29.82 -11.84
CA GLU A 16 2.55 31.12 -11.78
C GLU A 16 2.06 31.55 -13.16
N GLN A 17 2.87 31.37 -14.22
CA GLN A 17 2.43 31.59 -15.60
C GLN A 17 1.29 30.66 -16.01
N ALA A 18 1.28 29.43 -15.50
CA ALA A 18 0.17 28.50 -15.69
C ALA A 18 -1.10 28.94 -14.94
N GLY A 19 -1.03 29.93 -14.04
CA GLY A 19 -2.14 30.31 -13.17
C GLY A 19 -2.43 29.27 -12.09
N VAL A 20 -1.41 28.50 -11.72
CA VAL A 20 -1.46 27.42 -10.71
C VAL A 20 -0.29 27.64 -9.75
N GLY A 21 -0.39 27.18 -8.52
CA GLY A 21 0.72 27.21 -7.58
C GLY A 21 0.42 27.98 -6.30
N LEU A 22 1.49 28.33 -5.62
CA LEU A 22 1.46 29.01 -4.32
C LEU A 22 1.92 30.45 -4.50
N SER A 23 1.63 31.30 -3.52
CA SER A 23 2.14 32.67 -3.53
C SER A 23 3.67 32.70 -3.49
N SER A 24 4.29 33.74 -4.05
CA SER A 24 5.75 33.90 -4.06
C SER A 24 6.36 33.85 -2.64
N ASP A 25 5.69 34.46 -1.66
CA ASP A 25 6.08 34.41 -0.25
C ASP A 25 6.01 32.99 0.32
N GLU A 26 4.98 32.22 -0.02
CA GLU A 26 4.82 30.84 0.42
C GLU A 26 5.86 29.92 -0.23
N SER A 27 6.09 30.05 -1.54
CA SER A 27 7.13 29.33 -2.27
C SER A 27 8.53 29.57 -1.70
N PHE A 28 8.84 30.83 -1.35
CA PHE A 28 10.14 31.15 -0.73
C PHE A 28 10.29 30.53 0.65
N ARG A 29 9.23 30.53 1.46
CA ARG A 29 9.24 29.87 2.77
C ARG A 29 9.39 28.35 2.65
N ILE A 30 8.73 27.73 1.67
CA ILE A 30 8.88 26.30 1.37
C ILE A 30 10.32 25.99 0.95
N PHE A 31 10.92 26.82 0.08
CA PHE A 31 12.32 26.68 -0.30
C PHE A 31 13.27 26.68 0.91
N MET A 32 13.07 27.60 1.86
CA MET A 32 13.83 27.62 3.11
C MET A 32 13.60 26.38 3.97
N ALA A 33 12.35 25.90 4.06
CA ALA A 33 12.01 24.70 4.82
C ALA A 33 12.63 23.42 4.22
N LEU A 34 12.66 23.30 2.89
CA LEU A 34 13.31 22.17 2.19
C LEU A 34 14.83 22.23 2.32
N LYS A 35 15.42 23.43 2.29
CA LYS A 35 16.85 23.60 2.57
C LYS A 35 17.19 23.07 3.97
N GLN A 36 16.37 23.39 4.97
CA GLN A 36 16.53 22.87 6.32
C GLN A 36 16.41 21.33 6.36
N LEU A 37 15.46 20.74 5.64
CA LEU A 37 15.31 19.27 5.55
C LEU A 37 16.58 18.61 4.99
N VAL A 38 17.09 19.11 3.87
CA VAL A 38 18.30 18.59 3.20
C VAL A 38 19.56 18.75 4.07
N GLU A 39 19.61 19.75 4.94
CA GLU A 39 20.71 19.92 5.90
C GLU A 39 20.61 18.98 7.11
N GLN A 40 19.42 18.45 7.43
CA GLN A 40 19.15 17.64 8.61
C GLN A 40 19.12 16.13 8.37
N GLN A 41 19.04 15.70 7.11
CA GLN A 41 18.82 14.31 6.70
C GLN A 41 19.83 13.92 5.60
N PRO A 42 20.20 12.64 5.45
CA PRO A 42 21.19 12.18 4.46
C PRO A 42 20.63 12.12 3.03
N ILE A 43 20.06 13.24 2.57
CA ILE A 43 19.32 13.33 1.31
C ILE A 43 20.27 13.39 0.10
N HIS A 44 19.95 12.56 -0.91
CA HIS A 44 20.56 12.58 -2.24
C HIS A 44 19.78 13.50 -3.20
N THR A 45 18.47 13.28 -3.34
CA THR A 45 17.58 14.11 -4.16
C THR A 45 16.39 14.59 -3.34
N CYS A 46 15.93 15.83 -3.60
CA CYS A 46 14.73 16.37 -2.96
C CYS A 46 13.86 17.11 -3.98
N ARG A 47 12.58 16.76 -4.03
CA ARG A 47 11.57 17.40 -4.85
C ARG A 47 10.41 17.86 -3.98
N PHE A 48 9.90 19.05 -4.26
CA PHE A 48 8.62 19.48 -3.68
C PHE A 48 7.49 18.81 -4.45
N TRP A 49 6.85 17.81 -3.83
CA TRP A 49 5.76 17.04 -4.43
C TRP A 49 4.48 17.88 -4.54
N GLY A 50 4.19 18.67 -3.50
CA GLY A 50 3.01 19.52 -3.48
C GLY A 50 2.42 19.78 -2.11
N LYS A 51 1.12 20.10 -2.09
CA LYS A 51 0.35 20.47 -0.91
C LYS A 51 -1.00 19.75 -0.86
N ILE A 52 -1.24 19.03 0.23
CA ILE A 52 -2.54 18.39 0.52
C ILE A 52 -3.30 19.25 1.52
N LEU A 53 -4.50 19.65 1.17
CA LEU A 53 -5.38 20.46 2.00
C LEU A 53 -6.05 19.58 3.07
N GLY A 54 -6.03 20.05 4.30
CA GLY A 54 -6.76 19.45 5.42
C GLY A 54 -7.69 20.45 6.08
N LEU A 55 -8.59 19.94 6.92
CA LEU A 55 -9.64 20.69 7.59
C LEU A 55 -9.09 21.70 8.60
N SER A 56 -8.08 21.29 9.38
CA SER A 56 -7.44 22.15 10.39
C SER A 56 -6.09 22.68 9.90
N ARG A 57 -5.28 21.80 9.30
CA ARG A 57 -3.95 22.12 8.78
C ARG A 57 -3.75 21.43 7.44
N SER A 58 -3.00 22.07 6.55
CA SER A 58 -2.55 21.45 5.30
C SER A 58 -1.23 20.70 5.53
N TYR A 59 -0.84 19.86 4.58
CA TYR A 59 0.45 19.20 4.53
C TYR A 59 1.21 19.67 3.30
N LEU A 60 2.42 20.18 3.52
CA LEU A 60 3.45 20.34 2.50
C LEU A 60 4.20 19.01 2.41
N VAL A 61 4.41 18.51 1.19
CA VAL A 61 5.00 17.19 0.96
C VAL A 61 6.30 17.36 0.18
N ALA A 62 7.38 16.78 0.72
CA ALA A 62 8.65 16.61 0.07
C ALA A 62 8.84 15.14 -0.30
N GLU A 63 9.23 14.89 -1.55
CA GLU A 63 9.63 13.59 -2.07
C GLU A 63 11.16 13.56 -2.10
N VAL A 64 11.74 12.48 -1.58
CA VAL A 64 13.15 12.42 -1.22
C VAL A 64 13.71 11.03 -1.55
N GLU A 65 14.95 10.99 -2.03
CA GLU A 65 15.78 9.78 -2.01
C GLU A 65 16.96 10.01 -1.07
N PHE A 66 17.25 9.02 -0.23
CA PHE A 66 18.46 9.02 0.60
C PHE A 66 19.68 8.54 -0.19
N ARG A 67 20.87 8.89 0.29
CA ARG A 67 22.12 8.31 -0.21
C ARG A 67 22.12 6.80 0.03
N GLU A 68 22.74 6.05 -0.87
CA GLU A 68 22.84 4.58 -0.78
C GLU A 68 23.37 4.14 0.60
N GLY A 69 22.73 3.13 1.20
CA GLY A 69 23.09 2.53 2.49
C GLY A 69 22.57 3.26 3.75
N GLU A 70 22.11 4.51 3.65
CA GLU A 70 21.59 5.25 4.82
C GLU A 70 20.12 4.90 5.15
N GLU A 71 19.39 4.37 4.17
CA GLU A 71 17.98 4.00 4.33
C GLU A 71 17.79 2.62 4.96
N GLU A 72 18.63 1.65 4.58
CA GLU A 72 18.65 0.30 5.15
C GLU A 72 18.95 0.35 6.66
N ALA A 73 19.94 1.16 7.07
CA ALA A 73 20.27 1.33 8.48
C ALA A 73 19.11 1.92 9.31
N GLU A 74 18.35 2.88 8.76
CA GLU A 74 17.17 3.42 9.46
C GLU A 74 16.01 2.41 9.51
N GLU A 75 15.89 1.53 8.51
CA GLU A 75 14.88 0.47 8.49
C GLU A 75 15.20 -0.65 9.48
N GLU A 76 16.45 -1.10 9.52
CA GLU A 76 16.94 -2.05 10.53
C GLU A 76 16.74 -1.50 11.95
N GLU A 77 17.08 -0.23 12.21
CA GLU A 77 16.81 0.41 13.50
C GLU A 77 15.30 0.44 13.84
N LEU A 78 14.44 0.67 12.84
CA LEU A 78 12.99 0.68 13.05
C LEU A 78 12.44 -0.73 13.33
N GLU A 79 12.92 -1.73 12.59
CA GLU A 79 12.52 -3.13 12.73
C GLU A 79 12.97 -3.67 14.09
N GLU A 80 14.20 -3.41 14.53
CA GLU A 80 14.70 -3.74 15.88
C GLU A 80 13.85 -3.08 16.99
N MET A 81 13.41 -1.83 16.79
CA MET A 81 12.53 -1.13 17.74
C MET A 81 11.11 -1.71 17.80
N THR A 82 10.62 -2.29 16.71
CA THR A 82 9.29 -2.93 16.66
C THR A 82 9.31 -4.37 17.15
N GLU A 83 10.37 -5.12 16.86
CA GLU A 83 10.55 -6.50 17.32
C GLU A 83 10.80 -6.57 18.83
N GLY A 84 11.41 -5.54 19.43
CA GLY A 84 11.53 -5.41 20.89
C GLY A 84 10.22 -5.26 21.66
N GLY A 85 9.06 -5.18 20.98
CA GLY A 85 7.73 -4.97 21.55
C GLY A 85 6.75 -6.14 21.44
N GLU A 86 7.03 -7.16 20.63
CA GLU A 86 6.12 -8.30 20.40
C GLU A 86 6.85 -9.63 20.52
N VAL A 87 7.09 -10.05 21.77
CA VAL A 87 7.24 -11.47 22.10
C VAL A 87 6.12 -11.82 23.08
N MET A 88 4.91 -11.97 22.55
CA MET A 88 3.95 -12.92 23.11
C MET A 88 3.91 -14.07 22.13
N GLU A 89 4.92 -14.94 22.22
CA GLU A 89 4.81 -16.31 21.76
C GLU A 89 3.54 -16.87 22.42
N ALA A 90 2.55 -17.20 21.60
CA ALA A 90 1.56 -18.17 21.99
C ALA A 90 2.32 -19.49 22.17
N HIS A 91 2.67 -19.76 23.41
CA HIS A 91 3.17 -21.04 23.86
C HIS A 91 2.02 -22.04 23.60
N ASP A 92 2.04 -22.69 22.44
CA ASP A 92 1.23 -23.87 22.20
C ASP A 92 1.81 -24.93 23.14
N GLU A 93 1.11 -25.13 24.26
CA GLU A 93 1.34 -26.26 25.13
C GLU A 93 0.85 -27.50 24.36
N GLU A 94 1.77 -28.17 23.66
CA GLU A 94 1.62 -29.58 23.33
C GLU A 94 1.58 -30.38 24.64
N GLU A 95 0.38 -30.50 25.22
CA GLU A 95 0.07 -31.62 26.11
C GLU A 95 -0.13 -32.86 25.23
N GLY A 96 0.90 -33.70 25.21
CA GLY A 96 0.77 -35.08 24.78
C GLY A 96 -0.02 -35.84 25.83
N ASP A 97 -1.32 -36.05 25.58
CA ASP A 97 -2.09 -37.10 26.22
C ASP A 97 -2.26 -38.25 25.22
N GLU A 98 -1.41 -39.25 25.38
CA GLU A 98 -1.65 -40.60 24.89
C GLU A 98 -2.74 -41.22 25.79
N ASP A 99 -4.01 -41.09 25.40
CA ASP A 99 -5.09 -41.91 25.95
C ASP A 99 -6.05 -42.32 24.83
N GLU A 100 -5.80 -43.53 24.30
CA GLU A 100 -6.70 -44.24 23.41
C GLU A 100 -8.02 -44.58 24.13
N ASP A 101 -9.14 -44.50 23.40
CA ASP A 101 -10.48 -45.04 23.75
C ASP A 101 -11.49 -44.18 24.54
N LYS A 102 -11.61 -42.87 24.26
CA LYS A 102 -12.89 -42.14 24.38
C LYS A 102 -13.34 -41.65 23.01
N VAL A 103 -14.51 -42.11 22.54
CA VAL A 103 -15.20 -41.54 21.37
C VAL A 103 -15.69 -40.13 21.74
N MET A 104 -14.77 -39.18 21.81
CA MET A 104 -15.09 -37.75 21.84
C MET A 104 -15.56 -37.37 20.45
N ASP A 105 -16.75 -36.81 20.35
CA ASP A 105 -17.28 -36.23 19.12
C ASP A 105 -16.21 -35.30 18.52
N VAL A 106 -15.58 -35.70 17.41
CA VAL A 106 -14.56 -34.90 16.73
C VAL A 106 -15.25 -33.65 16.20
N ILE A 107 -15.09 -32.53 16.90
CA ILE A 107 -15.65 -31.25 16.48
C ILE A 107 -15.05 -30.90 15.11
N PRO A 108 -15.86 -30.56 14.11
CA PRO A 108 -15.35 -30.15 12.81
C PRO A 108 -14.41 -28.95 12.97
N LYS A 109 -13.14 -29.10 12.57
CA LYS A 109 -12.19 -27.99 12.55
C LYS A 109 -12.68 -26.95 11.53
N PRO A 110 -12.63 -25.64 11.85
CA PRO A 110 -13.03 -24.61 10.92
C PRO A 110 -12.15 -24.68 9.67
N THR A 111 -12.78 -24.82 8.50
CA THR A 111 -12.10 -24.84 7.19
C THR A 111 -11.77 -23.43 6.68
N TRP A 112 -12.17 -22.39 7.41
CA TRP A 112 -11.91 -21.01 7.04
C TRP A 112 -10.45 -20.64 7.29
N LYS A 113 -9.73 -20.30 6.22
CA LYS A 113 -8.41 -19.65 6.30
C LYS A 113 -8.56 -18.15 6.01
N PRO A 114 -7.84 -17.27 6.73
CA PRO A 114 -7.82 -15.86 6.41
C PRO A 114 -7.30 -15.66 4.98
N PRO A 115 -7.75 -14.62 4.26
CA PRO A 115 -7.21 -14.31 2.94
C PRO A 115 -5.69 -14.10 3.00
N PRO A 116 -4.92 -14.56 2.00
CA PRO A 116 -3.48 -14.39 1.98
C PRO A 116 -3.09 -12.91 2.04
N ILE A 117 -2.07 -12.62 2.85
CA ILE A 117 -1.57 -11.25 3.02
C ILE A 117 -0.59 -10.95 1.90
N ILE A 118 -0.86 -9.89 1.16
CA ILE A 118 0.02 -9.46 0.06
C ILE A 118 1.20 -8.69 0.66
N PRO A 119 2.45 -9.12 0.41
CA PRO A 119 3.61 -8.54 1.07
C PRO A 119 3.86 -7.08 0.66
N LYS A 120 4.45 -6.30 1.57
CA LYS A 120 4.88 -4.91 1.33
C LYS A 120 5.99 -4.91 0.26
N GLU A 121 6.02 -3.88 -0.59
CA GLU A 121 7.19 -3.66 -1.45
C GLU A 121 8.34 -3.11 -0.61
N GLU A 122 9.54 -3.60 -0.87
CA GLU A 122 10.76 -3.17 -0.19
C GLU A 122 11.06 -1.69 -0.44
N SER A 123 11.96 -1.16 0.37
CA SER A 123 12.51 0.18 0.18
C SER A 123 13.07 0.35 -1.23
N ARG A 124 12.90 1.53 -1.81
CA ARG A 124 13.39 1.87 -3.16
C ARG A 124 12.71 1.14 -4.33
N ILE A 125 11.72 0.27 -4.07
CA ILE A 125 11.01 -0.48 -5.10
C ILE A 125 9.54 -0.04 -5.20
N GLY A 126 9.03 0.06 -6.43
CA GLY A 126 7.62 0.29 -6.72
C GLY A 126 6.99 1.48 -6.00
N THR A 127 5.95 1.20 -5.23
CA THR A 127 5.20 2.18 -4.42
C THR A 127 6.04 2.80 -3.30
N ASN A 128 7.13 2.17 -2.88
CA ASN A 128 8.08 2.61 -1.86
C ASN A 128 9.43 3.09 -2.43
N ARG A 129 9.48 3.40 -3.74
CA ARG A 129 10.67 3.97 -4.42
C ARG A 129 11.20 5.25 -3.78
N TYR A 130 10.30 6.10 -3.29
CA TYR A 130 10.64 7.39 -2.70
C TYR A 130 10.18 7.49 -1.25
N LEU A 131 10.97 8.20 -0.45
CA LEU A 131 10.61 8.63 0.88
C LEU A 131 9.82 9.94 0.82
N TYR A 132 8.82 10.05 1.69
CA TYR A 132 7.98 11.22 1.77
C TYR A 132 8.06 11.87 3.14
N PHE A 133 8.44 13.14 3.16
CA PHE A 133 8.45 13.96 4.36
C PHE A 133 7.32 14.98 4.29
N VAL A 134 6.64 15.20 5.42
CA VAL A 134 5.54 16.14 5.51
C VAL A 134 5.75 17.19 6.57
N CYS A 135 5.26 18.40 6.28
CA CYS A 135 5.35 19.55 7.18
C CYS A 135 4.05 20.34 7.10
N ASN A 136 3.47 20.73 8.24
CA ASN A 136 2.21 21.49 8.21
C ASN A 136 2.39 22.95 7.78
N GLU A 137 3.49 23.57 8.19
CA GLU A 137 3.80 24.98 7.97
C GLU A 137 5.30 25.16 7.80
N PRO A 138 5.78 25.99 6.87
CA PRO A 138 7.21 26.20 6.69
C PRO A 138 7.91 26.62 7.99
N GLY A 139 8.98 25.91 8.35
CA GLY A 139 9.75 26.12 9.58
C GLY A 139 9.34 25.23 10.77
N ARG A 140 8.29 24.42 10.63
CA ARG A 140 8.02 23.30 11.54
C ARG A 140 8.92 22.09 11.18
N PRO A 141 9.15 21.16 12.12
CA PRO A 141 9.88 19.94 11.80
C PRO A 141 9.18 19.16 10.69
N TRP A 142 9.99 18.52 9.85
CA TRP A 142 9.52 17.57 8.85
C TRP A 142 9.37 16.21 9.50
N MET A 143 8.25 15.55 9.22
CA MET A 143 7.95 14.21 9.71
C MET A 143 8.05 13.23 8.54
N ARG A 144 8.83 12.15 8.69
CA ARG A 144 8.87 11.05 7.72
C ARG A 144 7.54 10.31 7.74
N LEU A 145 6.95 10.06 6.58
CA LEU A 145 5.81 9.17 6.44
C LEU A 145 6.29 7.71 6.41
N PRO A 146 5.50 6.78 6.97
CA PRO A 146 5.83 5.36 6.89
C PRO A 146 5.76 4.87 5.44
N HIS A 147 6.36 3.70 5.18
CA HIS A 147 6.15 2.98 3.93
C HIS A 147 4.69 2.56 3.77
N VAL A 148 4.26 2.43 2.51
CA VAL A 148 2.89 2.03 2.20
C VAL A 148 2.80 0.53 2.01
N THR A 149 1.70 -0.06 2.47
CA THR A 149 1.37 -1.47 2.22
C THR A 149 0.28 -1.60 1.15
N PRO A 150 0.23 -2.72 0.41
CA PRO A 150 -0.78 -2.92 -0.63
C PRO A 150 -2.21 -2.81 -0.09
N ILE A 151 -2.45 -3.38 1.09
CA ILE A 151 -3.76 -3.32 1.75
C ILE A 151 -4.18 -1.87 2.08
N GLN A 152 -3.25 -0.99 2.46
CA GLN A 152 -3.56 0.43 2.66
C GLN A 152 -4.01 1.09 1.35
N ILE A 153 -3.35 0.81 0.23
CA ILE A 153 -3.75 1.36 -1.08
C ILE A 153 -5.12 0.84 -1.50
N VAL A 154 -5.37 -0.47 -1.34
CA VAL A 154 -6.65 -1.11 -1.68
C VAL A 154 -7.79 -0.54 -0.84
N GLN A 155 -7.60 -0.38 0.48
CA GLN A 155 -8.62 0.22 1.34
C GLN A 155 -8.81 1.71 1.08
N ALA A 156 -7.73 2.45 0.80
CA ALA A 156 -7.79 3.86 0.42
C ALA A 156 -8.64 4.09 -0.84
N ARG A 157 -8.66 3.13 -1.79
CA ARG A 157 -9.52 3.19 -2.99
C ARG A 157 -11.01 3.10 -2.66
N LYS A 158 -11.38 2.42 -1.57
CA LYS A 158 -12.77 2.16 -1.15
C LYS A 158 -13.34 3.25 -0.24
N ILE A 159 -12.50 4.11 0.32
CA ILE A 159 -12.91 5.14 1.29
C ILE A 159 -12.68 6.56 0.77
N ARG A 160 -13.47 7.51 1.27
CA ARG A 160 -13.32 8.94 0.95
C ARG A 160 -13.37 9.75 2.24
N LYS A 161 -12.21 10.26 2.67
CA LYS A 161 -12.05 11.02 3.91
C LYS A 161 -11.30 12.33 3.66
N PHE A 162 -11.69 13.39 4.37
CA PHE A 162 -10.90 14.62 4.41
C PHE A 162 -9.80 14.49 5.46
N PHE A 163 -8.62 15.00 5.14
CA PHE A 163 -7.50 15.07 6.08
C PHE A 163 -7.80 16.06 7.20
N THR A 164 -7.48 15.71 8.44
CA THR A 164 -7.69 16.60 9.59
C THR A 164 -6.55 17.60 9.73
N GLY A 165 -5.33 17.22 9.31
CA GLY A 165 -4.10 17.99 9.53
C GLY A 165 -3.27 17.50 10.73
N TYR A 166 -3.66 16.36 11.33
CA TYR A 166 -2.93 15.67 12.38
C TYR A 166 -2.59 14.24 11.93
N LEU A 167 -1.30 13.88 11.87
CA LEU A 167 -0.84 12.59 11.35
C LEU A 167 -1.31 11.40 12.19
N ASP A 168 -1.43 11.57 13.51
CA ASP A 168 -1.84 10.50 14.42
C ASP A 168 -3.36 10.31 14.51
N ALA A 169 -4.15 11.09 13.75
CA ALA A 169 -5.60 10.99 13.81
C ALA A 169 -6.08 9.63 13.25
N PRO A 170 -7.05 8.96 13.92
CA PRO A 170 -7.57 7.68 13.45
C PRO A 170 -8.43 7.85 12.18
N VAL A 171 -8.29 6.94 11.23
CA VAL A 171 -9.08 6.92 10.00
C VAL A 171 -10.31 6.03 10.21
N ILE A 172 -11.39 6.63 10.70
CA ILE A 172 -12.64 5.90 10.99
C ILE A 172 -13.42 5.69 9.70
N SER A 173 -13.33 4.51 9.09
CA SER A 173 -14.04 4.17 7.84
C SER A 173 -14.62 2.76 7.84
N TYR A 174 -15.54 2.52 6.91
CA TYR A 174 -15.92 1.19 6.49
C TYR A 174 -15.72 1.07 4.97
N PRO A 175 -14.90 0.12 4.49
CA PRO A 175 -14.14 -0.86 5.27
C PRO A 175 -13.10 -0.21 6.20
N PRO A 176 -12.67 -0.90 7.28
CA PRO A 176 -11.62 -0.40 8.18
C PRO A 176 -10.33 -0.12 7.42
N PHE A 177 -9.71 1.03 7.71
CA PHE A 177 -8.42 1.38 7.14
C PHE A 177 -7.29 0.94 8.08
N PRO A 178 -6.28 0.18 7.60
CA PRO A 178 -5.18 -0.30 8.43
C PRO A 178 -4.13 0.81 8.62
N GLY A 179 -4.35 1.66 9.62
CA GLY A 179 -3.42 2.71 10.03
C GLY A 179 -4.11 4.03 10.42
N ASN A 180 -3.29 5.05 10.66
CA ASN A 180 -3.74 6.40 10.99
C ASN A 180 -3.73 7.33 9.76
N GLU A 181 -3.91 8.63 9.98
CA GLU A 181 -3.92 9.64 8.92
C GLU A 181 -2.58 9.71 8.16
N ALA A 182 -1.44 9.43 8.81
CA ALA A 182 -0.14 9.36 8.15
C ALA A 182 -0.10 8.24 7.10
N ASN A 183 -0.59 7.04 7.43
CA ASN A 183 -0.69 5.93 6.48
C ASN A 183 -1.68 6.24 5.35
N TYR A 184 -2.82 6.87 5.66
CA TYR A 184 -3.79 7.27 4.63
C TYR A 184 -3.23 8.35 3.71
N LEU A 185 -2.49 9.32 4.26
CA LEU A 185 -1.81 10.36 3.50
C LEU A 185 -0.78 9.76 2.56
N ARG A 186 0.06 8.83 3.06
CA ARG A 186 1.03 8.08 2.26
C ARG A 186 0.37 7.29 1.13
N ALA A 187 -0.73 6.59 1.41
CA ALA A 187 -1.49 5.84 0.41
C ALA A 187 -2.10 6.77 -0.66
N GLN A 188 -2.60 7.95 -0.28
CA GLN A 188 -3.09 8.93 -1.24
C GLN A 188 -1.95 9.51 -2.09
N ILE A 189 -0.78 9.79 -1.51
CA ILE A 189 0.40 10.25 -2.24
C ILE A 189 0.79 9.21 -3.29
N ALA A 190 0.93 7.93 -2.92
CA ALA A 190 1.26 6.85 -3.86
C ALA A 190 0.28 6.81 -5.05
N ARG A 191 -1.02 6.84 -4.76
CA ARG A 191 -2.08 6.80 -5.79
C ARG A 191 -2.08 8.02 -6.71
N ILE A 192 -1.75 9.20 -6.18
CA ILE A 192 -1.71 10.43 -6.97
C ILE A 192 -0.44 10.45 -7.81
N SER A 193 0.73 10.14 -7.24
CA SER A 193 2.01 10.07 -7.95
C SER A 193 1.90 9.13 -9.15
N ALA A 194 1.51 7.88 -8.90
CA ALA A 194 1.38 6.84 -9.93
C ALA A 194 0.40 7.18 -11.08
N ALA A 195 -0.56 8.07 -10.83
CA ALA A 195 -1.59 8.43 -11.81
C ALA A 195 -1.37 9.80 -12.46
N THR A 196 -0.44 10.62 -11.97
CA THR A 196 -0.37 12.03 -12.38
C THR A 196 1.02 12.59 -12.65
N HIS A 197 2.07 11.84 -12.33
CA HIS A 197 3.43 12.23 -12.68
C HIS A 197 3.70 11.94 -14.16
N ILE A 198 3.77 13.02 -14.93
CA ILE A 198 3.91 12.97 -16.39
C ILE A 198 5.09 13.79 -16.87
N SER A 199 5.67 13.40 -18.01
CA SER A 199 6.78 14.10 -18.65
C SER A 199 6.53 14.24 -20.15
N PRO A 200 7.14 15.22 -20.82
CA PRO A 200 7.16 15.26 -22.28
C PRO A 200 7.74 13.97 -22.87
N LEU A 201 7.16 13.50 -23.96
CA LEU A 201 7.65 12.33 -24.69
C LEU A 201 9.14 12.51 -25.06
N GLY A 202 9.95 11.48 -24.78
CA GLY A 202 11.38 11.48 -25.06
C GLY A 202 12.25 12.27 -24.08
N PHE A 203 11.67 12.85 -23.01
CA PHE A 203 12.46 13.42 -21.92
C PHE A 203 13.23 12.35 -21.15
N TYR A 204 12.55 11.24 -20.83
CA TYR A 204 13.17 10.04 -20.27
C TYR A 204 13.32 8.97 -21.34
N GLN A 205 14.35 8.15 -21.20
CA GLN A 205 14.58 6.96 -22.01
C GLN A 205 14.95 5.78 -21.12
N PHE A 206 14.80 4.58 -21.64
CA PHE A 206 15.29 3.38 -20.99
C PHE A 206 16.79 3.22 -21.28
N GLY A 207 17.57 2.83 -20.28
CA GLY A 207 19.02 2.62 -20.44
C GLY A 207 19.33 1.49 -21.44
N GLU A 208 20.47 1.59 -22.13
CA GLU A 208 20.89 0.63 -23.16
C GLU A 208 21.17 -0.79 -22.62
N GLU A 209 21.47 -0.95 -21.32
CA GLU A 209 21.76 -2.25 -20.68
C GLU A 209 20.50 -3.06 -20.32
N GLU A 210 19.32 -2.44 -20.21
CA GLU A 210 18.03 -3.14 -19.97
C GLU A 210 17.35 -3.58 -21.30
N GLY A 211 18.17 -3.93 -22.29
CA GLY A 211 17.75 -4.35 -23.61
C GLY A 211 18.13 -5.79 -23.88
N ASP A 212 17.43 -6.76 -23.25
CA ASP A 212 17.14 -8.10 -23.83
C ASP A 212 16.50 -9.10 -22.84
N GLU A 213 16.08 -8.70 -21.64
CA GLU A 213 15.25 -9.56 -20.80
C GLU A 213 13.79 -9.17 -20.98
N GLU A 214 13.12 -9.80 -21.96
CA GLU A 214 11.68 -10.05 -21.85
C GLU A 214 11.51 -10.94 -20.60
N GLU A 215 11.55 -10.33 -19.42
CA GLU A 215 11.27 -11.02 -18.17
C GLU A 215 9.87 -11.61 -18.28
N GLU A 216 9.79 -12.92 -18.06
CA GLU A 216 8.63 -13.80 -18.23
C GLU A 216 7.47 -13.48 -17.26
N GLY A 217 7.41 -12.27 -16.72
CA GLY A 217 6.52 -11.82 -15.65
C GLY A 217 5.72 -10.55 -15.92
N GLY A 218 5.72 -10.00 -17.14
CA GLY A 218 4.85 -8.86 -17.50
C GLY A 218 5.16 -7.53 -16.79
N ALA A 219 6.22 -7.47 -15.99
CA ALA A 219 6.82 -6.24 -15.52
C ALA A 219 7.60 -5.65 -16.69
N GLY A 220 7.08 -4.56 -17.28
CA GLY A 220 7.89 -3.76 -18.20
C GLY A 220 9.10 -3.18 -17.47
N ARG A 221 10.06 -2.61 -18.21
CA ARG A 221 11.24 -1.94 -17.65
C ARG A 221 10.90 -1.05 -16.46
N ASP A 222 11.66 -1.20 -15.37
CA ASP A 222 11.41 -0.57 -14.09
C ASP A 222 12.24 0.70 -13.83
N SER A 223 13.33 0.88 -14.60
CA SER A 223 14.21 2.04 -14.49
C SER A 223 14.18 2.90 -15.75
N TYR A 224 14.59 4.16 -15.63
CA TYR A 224 14.71 5.10 -16.74
C TYR A 224 15.76 6.16 -16.41
N GLU A 225 16.32 6.77 -17.44
CA GLU A 225 17.32 7.83 -17.35
C GLU A 225 16.89 9.08 -18.13
N GLU A 226 17.43 10.23 -17.74
CA GLU A 226 17.22 11.49 -18.48
C GLU A 226 17.92 11.43 -19.84
N ASN A 227 17.18 11.73 -20.91
CA ASN A 227 17.73 11.76 -22.25
C ASN A 227 18.56 13.06 -22.46
N PRO A 228 19.90 12.98 -22.61
CA PRO A 228 20.74 14.16 -22.79
C PRO A 228 20.47 14.89 -24.12
N ASP A 229 19.95 14.18 -25.11
CA ASP A 229 19.66 14.69 -26.45
C ASP A 229 18.26 15.30 -26.57
N PHE A 230 17.48 15.34 -25.48
CA PHE A 230 16.15 15.94 -25.51
C PHE A 230 16.21 17.44 -25.82
N GLU A 231 15.63 17.86 -26.95
CA GLU A 231 15.63 19.27 -27.39
C GLU A 231 14.42 20.08 -26.90
N GLY A 232 13.39 19.40 -26.37
CA GLY A 232 12.12 20.02 -26.02
C GLY A 232 11.10 19.93 -27.16
N ILE A 233 9.85 19.63 -26.80
CA ILE A 233 8.73 19.64 -27.74
C ILE A 233 8.10 21.05 -27.75
N PRO A 234 7.77 21.63 -28.93
CA PRO A 234 7.07 22.90 -29.00
C PRO A 234 5.76 22.90 -28.19
N VAL A 235 5.51 23.99 -27.45
CA VAL A 235 4.35 24.09 -26.54
C VAL A 235 2.99 23.94 -27.24
N LEU A 236 2.91 24.27 -28.52
CA LEU A 236 1.69 24.07 -29.32
C LEU A 236 1.42 22.58 -29.56
N GLU A 237 2.46 21.80 -29.86
CA GLU A 237 2.34 20.35 -30.07
C GLU A 237 2.01 19.62 -28.77
N LEU A 238 2.61 20.06 -27.65
CA LEU A 238 2.29 19.55 -26.31
C LEU A 238 0.83 19.77 -25.90
N VAL A 239 0.18 20.82 -26.41
CA VAL A 239 -1.23 21.12 -26.10
C VAL A 239 -2.18 20.45 -27.09
N ASP A 240 -1.76 20.30 -28.35
CA ASP A 240 -2.58 19.73 -29.43
C ASP A 240 -2.76 18.22 -29.30
N SER A 241 -1.73 17.50 -28.82
CA SER A 241 -1.77 16.04 -28.68
C SER A 241 -1.35 15.56 -27.31
N MET A 242 -2.21 14.76 -26.67
CA MET A 242 -1.89 14.08 -25.42
C MET A 242 -0.87 12.95 -25.60
N ALA A 243 -0.58 12.53 -26.84
CA ALA A 243 0.47 11.54 -27.11
C ALA A 243 1.89 12.08 -26.87
N ASN A 244 2.04 13.41 -26.77
CA ASN A 244 3.32 14.06 -26.47
C ASN A 244 3.65 14.10 -24.98
N TRP A 245 2.81 13.48 -24.15
CA TRP A 245 3.00 13.34 -22.72
C TRP A 245 2.93 11.86 -22.36
N VAL A 246 3.81 11.44 -21.45
CA VAL A 246 3.91 10.05 -21.00
C VAL A 246 3.95 9.98 -19.47
N HIS A 247 3.45 8.90 -18.90
CA HIS A 247 3.61 8.61 -17.47
C HIS A 247 5.04 8.11 -17.20
N HIS A 248 5.73 8.69 -16.22
CA HIS A 248 7.09 8.25 -15.82
C HIS A 248 7.12 7.60 -14.44
N THR A 249 5.96 7.35 -13.83
CA THR A 249 5.83 6.56 -12.60
C THR A 249 5.10 5.26 -12.90
N GLN A 250 5.51 4.16 -12.25
CA GLN A 250 4.88 2.86 -12.43
C GLN A 250 3.40 2.88 -12.04
N HIS A 251 2.60 2.12 -12.79
CA HIS A 251 1.19 1.94 -12.49
C HIS A 251 1.02 1.08 -11.22
N ILE A 252 0.07 1.44 -10.36
CA ILE A 252 -0.29 0.60 -9.20
C ILE A 252 -1.48 -0.29 -9.57
N LEU A 253 -1.24 -1.59 -9.63
CA LEU A 253 -2.22 -2.63 -9.95
C LEU A 253 -3.42 -2.63 -8.99
N PRO A 254 -4.57 -3.21 -9.37
CA PRO A 254 -5.69 -3.47 -8.46
C PRO A 254 -5.28 -4.11 -7.12
N GLN A 255 -4.28 -4.99 -7.15
CA GLN A 255 -3.62 -5.62 -6.00
C GLN A 255 -3.03 -4.62 -4.98
N GLY A 256 -2.65 -3.42 -5.41
CA GLY A 256 -2.03 -2.40 -4.56
C GLY A 256 -0.50 -2.35 -4.62
N ARG A 257 0.12 -3.12 -5.52
CA ARG A 257 1.54 -3.14 -5.84
C ARG A 257 1.81 -2.61 -7.26
N CYS A 258 3.06 -2.30 -7.55
CA CYS A 258 3.51 -2.02 -8.92
C CYS A 258 3.82 -3.31 -9.68
N THR A 259 4.42 -4.28 -9.00
CA THR A 259 4.71 -5.61 -9.55
C THR A 259 3.73 -6.63 -8.99
N TRP A 260 3.11 -7.43 -9.87
CA TRP A 260 2.16 -8.45 -9.46
C TRP A 260 2.87 -9.58 -8.71
N VAL A 261 2.25 -10.05 -7.63
CA VAL A 261 2.67 -11.27 -6.93
C VAL A 261 1.50 -12.22 -6.82
N ASN A 262 1.74 -13.50 -7.04
CA ASN A 262 0.72 -14.52 -6.88
C ASN A 262 0.36 -14.69 -5.39
N PRO A 263 -0.88 -14.38 -4.96
CA PRO A 263 -1.28 -14.50 -3.56
C PRO A 263 -1.34 -15.95 -3.05
N LEU A 264 -1.38 -16.93 -3.96
CA LEU A 264 -1.47 -18.36 -3.64
C LEU A 264 -0.12 -19.07 -3.74
N GLN A 265 0.93 -18.37 -4.17
CA GLN A 265 2.27 -18.92 -4.16
C GLN A 265 2.77 -18.91 -2.72
N LYS A 266 2.92 -20.11 -2.13
CA LYS A 266 3.52 -20.27 -0.82
C LYS A 266 4.96 -19.74 -0.87
N THR A 267 5.34 -18.96 0.13
CA THR A 267 6.73 -18.57 0.36
C THR A 267 7.54 -19.82 0.78
N GLU A 268 8.82 -19.91 0.42
CA GLU A 268 9.68 -21.07 0.78
C GLU A 268 9.67 -21.33 2.30
N GLU A 269 9.51 -20.30 3.15
CA GLU A 269 9.38 -20.41 4.61
C GLU A 269 8.09 -21.08 5.09
N GLU A 270 6.98 -20.99 4.33
CA GLU A 270 5.72 -21.69 4.64
C GLU A 270 5.73 -23.15 4.14
N GLU A 271 6.66 -23.50 3.24
CA GLU A 271 6.88 -24.89 2.81
C GLU A 271 7.72 -25.71 3.81
N GLU A 272 8.60 -25.08 4.61
CA GLU A 272 9.43 -25.78 5.60
C GLU A 272 8.68 -26.13 6.90
N LEU A 273 7.57 -25.43 7.23
CA LEU A 273 6.81 -25.61 8.48
C LEU A 273 5.53 -26.46 8.35
N GLY A 274 5.21 -26.97 7.15
CA GLY A 274 3.95 -27.67 6.89
C GLY A 274 4.14 -29.11 6.44
N GLU A 275 4.18 -30.04 7.41
CA GLU A 275 4.10 -31.48 7.16
C GLU A 275 2.82 -31.88 6.39
N GLU A 276 3.02 -32.77 5.42
CA GLU A 276 2.09 -33.75 4.83
C GLU A 276 0.56 -33.53 4.98
N GLU A 277 -0.04 -32.69 4.13
CA GLU A 277 -1.37 -32.98 3.59
C GLU A 277 -1.45 -32.57 2.10
N GLU A 278 -0.76 -33.30 1.23
CA GLU A 278 -1.29 -33.53 -0.11
C GLU A 278 -2.50 -34.45 0.05
N LYS A 279 -3.73 -33.93 -0.13
CA LYS A 279 -4.74 -34.44 -1.08
C LYS A 279 -5.94 -33.49 -1.18
N ALA A 280 -6.22 -33.12 -2.43
CA ALA A 280 -7.47 -32.56 -2.95
C ALA A 280 -7.77 -31.08 -2.61
N ASP A 281 -7.22 -30.18 -3.43
CA ASP A 281 -8.00 -29.04 -3.90
C ASP A 281 -7.94 -28.97 -5.43
N GLU A 282 -8.76 -29.79 -6.08
CA GLU A 282 -9.11 -29.66 -7.49
C GLU A 282 -9.99 -28.41 -7.66
N GLY A 283 -9.38 -27.22 -7.52
CA GLY A 283 -10.14 -25.98 -7.52
C GLY A 283 -9.33 -24.71 -7.26
N ILE A 284 -8.00 -24.74 -7.36
CA ILE A 284 -7.19 -23.51 -7.32
C ILE A 284 -7.66 -22.65 -8.49
N GLU A 285 -8.51 -21.65 -8.22
CA GLU A 285 -8.80 -20.58 -9.17
C GLU A 285 -7.45 -19.98 -9.52
N GLU A 286 -6.94 -20.26 -10.73
CA GLU A 286 -5.78 -19.58 -11.27
C GLU A 286 -6.09 -18.08 -11.22
N VAL A 287 -5.44 -17.38 -10.29
CA VAL A 287 -5.61 -15.94 -10.17
C VAL A 287 -5.00 -15.32 -11.41
N GLU A 288 -5.83 -14.75 -12.27
CA GLU A 288 -5.36 -14.08 -13.48
C GLU A 288 -4.33 -12.99 -13.10
N GLN A 289 -3.15 -13.06 -13.73
CA GLN A 289 -2.10 -12.08 -13.50
C GLN A 289 -2.58 -10.68 -13.90
N GLU A 290 -2.47 -9.74 -12.96
CA GLU A 290 -2.80 -8.34 -13.24
C GLU A 290 -1.63 -7.67 -13.98
N VAL A 291 -1.86 -7.19 -15.19
CA VAL A 291 -0.86 -6.49 -16.00
C VAL A 291 -1.25 -5.03 -16.18
N GLY A 292 -0.34 -4.13 -15.80
CA GLY A 292 -0.49 -2.69 -15.97
C GLY A 292 0.10 -2.18 -17.29
N PRO A 293 -0.17 -0.93 -17.68
CA PRO A 293 0.53 -0.29 -18.79
C PRO A 293 2.02 -0.10 -18.45
N PRO A 294 2.94 -0.25 -19.42
CA PRO A 294 4.37 -0.07 -19.20
C PRO A 294 4.74 1.37 -18.85
N LEU A 295 5.94 1.57 -18.32
CA LEU A 295 6.50 2.92 -18.15
C LEU A 295 6.57 3.66 -19.50
N LEU A 296 6.46 4.99 -19.42
CA LEU A 296 6.46 5.89 -20.57
C LEU A 296 5.28 5.68 -21.53
N THR A 297 4.17 5.11 -21.04
CA THR A 297 2.91 5.02 -21.80
C THR A 297 2.31 6.42 -22.05
N PRO A 298 1.89 6.75 -23.29
CA PRO A 298 1.29 8.04 -23.63
C PRO A 298 -0.08 8.30 -23.00
N LEU A 299 -0.36 9.57 -22.63
CA LEU A 299 -1.66 9.97 -22.03
C LEU A 299 -2.85 9.84 -22.98
N SER A 300 -2.61 9.69 -24.28
CA SER A 300 -3.66 9.38 -25.25
C SER A 300 -4.30 8.00 -25.06
N GLU A 301 -3.64 7.11 -24.32
CA GLU A 301 -4.10 5.75 -24.02
C GLU A 301 -4.88 5.68 -22.69
N ASP A 302 -4.90 6.78 -21.91
CA ASP A 302 -5.62 6.82 -20.64
C ASP A 302 -7.13 6.67 -20.81
N ALA A 303 -7.75 5.88 -19.93
CA ALA A 303 -9.18 5.63 -19.94
C ALA A 303 -10.02 6.90 -19.70
N GLU A 304 -11.09 7.06 -20.47
CA GLU A 304 -12.05 8.16 -20.31
C GLU A 304 -12.85 8.08 -19.01
N ILE A 305 -13.20 9.23 -18.45
CA ILE A 305 -14.02 9.35 -17.24
C ILE A 305 -15.47 9.63 -17.64
N MET A 306 -16.27 8.58 -17.86
CA MET A 306 -17.67 8.70 -18.31
C MET A 306 -17.86 9.72 -19.45
N HIS A 307 -17.11 9.52 -20.54
CA HIS A 307 -17.08 10.40 -21.74
C HIS A 307 -16.39 11.76 -21.56
N MET A 308 -15.66 11.97 -20.46
CA MET A 308 -14.75 13.10 -20.30
C MET A 308 -13.31 12.63 -20.49
N ALA A 309 -12.51 13.44 -21.20
CA ALA A 309 -11.09 13.19 -21.31
C ALA A 309 -10.42 13.20 -19.91
N PRO A 310 -9.49 12.27 -19.62
CA PRO A 310 -8.81 12.20 -18.33
C PRO A 310 -7.89 13.39 -18.07
N TRP A 311 -7.45 14.06 -19.14
CA TRP A 311 -6.53 15.19 -19.10
C TRP A 311 -7.08 16.39 -19.85
N THR A 312 -6.59 17.58 -19.52
CA THR A 312 -6.86 18.79 -20.29
C THR A 312 -5.59 19.61 -20.38
N ALA A 313 -5.15 19.90 -21.60
CA ALA A 313 -4.02 20.78 -21.85
C ALA A 313 -4.47 22.16 -22.32
N ARG A 314 -3.67 23.17 -21.98
CA ARG A 314 -3.83 24.55 -22.45
C ARG A 314 -2.51 25.28 -22.47
N LEU A 315 -2.45 26.36 -23.23
CA LEU A 315 -1.38 27.35 -23.11
C LEU A 315 -1.62 28.27 -21.91
N SER A 316 -0.56 28.77 -21.30
CA SER A 316 -0.65 29.88 -20.34
C SER A 316 -1.19 31.16 -20.99
N CYS A 317 -0.75 31.48 -22.21
CA CYS A 317 -1.13 32.70 -22.91
C CYS A 317 -1.33 32.48 -24.43
N SER A 318 -2.57 32.52 -24.91
CA SER A 318 -2.83 32.37 -26.35
C SER A 318 -2.37 33.56 -27.20
N LEU A 319 -2.12 34.74 -26.60
CA LEU A 319 -1.71 35.96 -27.30
C LEU A 319 -0.24 35.94 -27.73
N SER A 320 0.61 35.22 -27.01
CA SER A 320 2.04 35.11 -27.31
C SER A 320 2.54 33.68 -27.09
N PRO A 321 2.20 32.74 -27.99
CA PRO A 321 2.54 31.32 -27.85
C PRO A 321 4.05 31.07 -27.70
N GLN A 322 4.89 31.91 -28.32
CA GLN A 322 6.36 31.82 -28.27
C GLN A 322 6.98 31.99 -26.87
N TYR A 323 6.27 32.60 -25.92
CA TYR A 323 6.68 32.75 -24.52
C TYR A 323 5.75 32.01 -23.56
N SER A 324 4.85 31.18 -24.10
CA SER A 324 3.89 30.44 -23.29
C SER A 324 4.48 29.15 -22.77
N VAL A 325 3.84 28.63 -21.73
CA VAL A 325 4.09 27.28 -21.23
C VAL A 325 2.92 26.39 -21.61
N ALA A 326 3.20 25.12 -21.90
CA ALA A 326 2.17 24.10 -21.97
C ALA A 326 1.78 23.72 -20.55
N VAL A 327 0.49 23.67 -20.26
CA VAL A 327 -0.06 23.33 -18.95
C VAL A 327 -1.01 22.17 -19.12
N VAL A 328 -0.78 21.09 -18.40
CA VAL A 328 -1.65 19.92 -18.37
C VAL A 328 -2.25 19.80 -16.98
N ARG A 329 -3.55 19.55 -16.90
CA ARG A 329 -4.24 19.25 -15.64
C ARG A 329 -4.88 17.87 -15.71
N SER A 330 -4.84 17.13 -14.59
CA SER A 330 -5.62 15.91 -14.45
C SER A 330 -7.08 16.25 -14.15
N ASN A 331 -8.01 15.67 -14.89
CA ASN A 331 -9.43 15.71 -14.55
C ASN A 331 -9.80 14.59 -13.57
N LEU A 332 -9.01 13.50 -13.52
CA LEU A 332 -9.19 12.39 -12.58
C LEU A 332 -8.75 12.75 -11.17
N TRP A 333 -7.67 13.53 -11.04
CA TRP A 333 -7.15 14.01 -9.77
C TRP A 333 -7.11 15.54 -9.76
N PRO A 334 -8.24 16.19 -9.43
CA PRO A 334 -8.31 17.65 -9.34
C PRO A 334 -7.26 18.17 -8.34
N GLY A 335 -6.38 19.03 -8.85
CA GLY A 335 -5.23 19.54 -8.10
C GLY A 335 -3.89 19.09 -8.67
N ALA A 336 -3.84 18.05 -9.51
CA ALA A 336 -2.63 17.65 -10.20
C ALA A 336 -2.42 18.46 -11.49
N TYR A 337 -1.24 19.07 -11.61
CA TYR A 337 -0.85 19.87 -12.76
C TYR A 337 0.58 19.57 -13.17
N ALA A 338 0.85 19.66 -14.46
CA ALA A 338 2.19 19.66 -15.02
C ALA A 338 2.37 20.88 -15.92
N TYR A 339 3.58 21.43 -15.97
CA TYR A 339 3.97 22.36 -17.02
C TYR A 339 5.12 21.82 -17.85
N ALA A 340 5.25 22.27 -19.10
CA ALA A 340 6.45 22.09 -19.90
C ALA A 340 6.78 23.35 -20.73
N SER A 341 8.07 23.66 -20.84
CA SER A 341 8.62 24.78 -21.61
C SER A 341 10.06 24.48 -22.02
N GLY A 342 10.27 24.20 -23.32
CA GLY A 342 11.57 23.76 -23.83
C GLY A 342 12.01 22.46 -23.16
N LYS A 343 13.19 22.46 -22.53
CA LYS A 343 13.73 21.30 -21.81
C LYS A 343 13.28 21.20 -20.34
N LYS A 344 12.42 22.11 -19.87
CA LYS A 344 11.99 22.16 -18.48
C LYS A 344 10.55 21.70 -18.36
N PHE A 345 10.29 20.82 -17.41
CA PHE A 345 8.95 20.44 -17.02
C PHE A 345 8.93 20.18 -15.51
N GLU A 346 7.74 20.17 -14.92
CA GLU A 346 7.56 19.79 -13.52
C GLU A 346 6.11 19.39 -13.26
N ASN A 347 5.90 18.53 -12.27
CA ASN A 347 4.60 18.13 -11.76
C ASN A 347 4.37 18.70 -10.36
N ILE A 348 3.13 19.08 -10.05
CA ILE A 348 2.74 19.51 -8.71
C ILE A 348 1.31 19.07 -8.40
N TYR A 349 1.07 18.66 -7.16
CA TYR A 349 -0.27 18.45 -6.64
C TYR A 349 -0.65 19.54 -5.62
N ILE A 350 -1.78 20.23 -5.81
CA ILE A 350 -2.37 21.13 -4.82
C ILE A 350 -3.88 20.88 -4.74
N GLY A 351 -4.32 20.20 -3.68
CA GLY A 351 -5.73 19.85 -3.57
C GLY A 351 -6.07 19.02 -2.32
N TRP A 352 -7.29 18.48 -2.30
CA TRP A 352 -7.85 17.74 -1.15
C TRP A 352 -7.43 16.26 -1.08
N GLY A 353 -6.66 15.79 -2.06
CA GLY A 353 -6.28 14.38 -2.19
C GLY A 353 -7.44 13.47 -2.58
N HIS A 354 -8.50 13.99 -3.23
CA HIS A 354 -9.66 13.20 -3.65
C HIS A 354 -9.63 12.91 -5.14
N LYS A 355 -9.81 11.63 -5.49
CA LYS A 355 -10.07 11.21 -6.86
C LYS A 355 -11.45 11.75 -7.27
N TYR A 356 -11.52 12.34 -8.45
CA TYR A 356 -12.79 12.72 -9.06
C TYR A 356 -13.60 11.44 -9.30
N SER A 357 -14.83 11.45 -8.81
CA SER A 357 -15.83 10.44 -9.16
C SER A 357 -17.05 11.19 -9.65
N PRO A 358 -17.58 10.81 -10.82
CA PRO A 358 -18.77 11.44 -11.35
C PRO A 358 -20.04 10.97 -10.63
N GLU A 359 -19.98 9.81 -9.97
CA GLU A 359 -21.04 9.30 -9.12
C GLU A 359 -20.84 9.75 -7.67
N ASN A 360 -21.95 9.78 -6.92
CA ASN A 360 -21.87 9.99 -5.48
C ASN A 360 -21.13 8.82 -4.84
N PHE A 361 -20.28 9.12 -3.85
CA PHE A 361 -19.62 8.08 -3.09
C PHE A 361 -20.67 7.18 -2.43
N ASN A 362 -20.65 5.89 -2.78
CA ASN A 362 -21.50 4.88 -2.19
C ASN A 362 -20.65 4.04 -1.21
N PRO A 363 -20.91 4.11 0.12
CA PRO A 363 -20.17 3.31 1.09
C PRO A 363 -20.28 1.82 0.77
N SER A 364 -19.20 1.07 1.06
CA SER A 364 -19.22 -0.38 0.91
C SER A 364 -20.30 -1.00 1.81
N LEU A 365 -20.94 -2.05 1.31
CA LEU A 365 -21.90 -2.82 2.11
C LEU A 365 -21.16 -3.70 3.13
N PRO A 366 -21.78 -3.99 4.28
CA PRO A 366 -21.32 -5.03 5.20
C PRO A 366 -20.95 -6.32 4.47
N ALA A 367 -19.95 -7.04 4.97
CA ALA A 367 -19.61 -8.36 4.43
C ALA A 367 -20.86 -9.25 4.44
N PRO A 368 -21.04 -10.13 3.44
CA PRO A 368 -22.10 -11.12 3.45
C PRO A 368 -22.07 -11.92 4.75
N ILE A 369 -23.25 -12.25 5.27
CA ILE A 369 -23.35 -13.18 6.39
C ILE A 369 -22.78 -14.53 5.97
N GLN A 370 -22.04 -15.18 6.86
CA GLN A 370 -21.53 -16.52 6.60
C GLN A 370 -22.71 -17.50 6.53
N HIS A 371 -22.60 -18.47 5.61
CA HIS A 371 -23.55 -19.56 5.55
C HIS A 371 -23.29 -20.53 6.72
N GLU A 372 -24.37 -21.10 7.25
CA GLU A 372 -24.28 -22.18 8.22
C GLU A 372 -23.63 -23.41 7.57
N TYR A 373 -23.10 -24.30 8.41
CA TYR A 373 -22.54 -25.57 7.95
C TYR A 373 -23.60 -26.34 7.14
N PRO A 374 -23.28 -26.80 5.92
CA PRO A 374 -24.25 -27.47 5.08
C PRO A 374 -24.75 -28.74 5.77
N SER A 375 -26.08 -28.91 5.86
CA SER A 375 -26.67 -30.14 6.40
C SER A 375 -26.40 -31.31 5.43
N GLY A 376 -25.31 -32.04 5.69
CA GLY A 376 -24.89 -33.22 4.94
C GLY A 376 -25.47 -34.52 5.52
N PRO A 377 -25.18 -35.67 4.89
CA PRO A 377 -25.50 -36.99 5.45
C PRO A 377 -24.82 -37.25 6.81
N ASP A 378 -23.77 -36.50 7.13
CA ASP A 378 -23.01 -36.58 8.38
C ASP A 378 -23.62 -35.75 9.52
N THR A 379 -24.62 -34.90 9.23
CA THR A 379 -25.39 -34.17 10.26
C THR A 379 -26.71 -34.87 10.54
N ILE A 380 -26.83 -35.50 11.71
CA ILE A 380 -28.06 -36.16 12.16
C ILE A 380 -28.68 -35.33 13.28
N GLU A 381 -29.85 -34.75 13.03
CA GLU A 381 -30.65 -34.10 14.07
C GLU A 381 -31.15 -35.16 15.05
N MET A 382 -30.65 -35.13 16.29
CA MET A 382 -31.11 -35.98 17.39
C MET A 382 -32.03 -35.20 18.32
N SER A 383 -33.02 -35.88 18.90
CA SER A 383 -33.88 -35.26 19.91
C SER A 383 -33.08 -34.99 21.18
N ASP A 384 -33.33 -33.83 21.81
CA ASP A 384 -32.72 -33.49 23.08
C ASP A 384 -32.94 -34.61 24.12
N PRO A 385 -31.90 -35.02 24.88
CA PRO A 385 -32.03 -36.06 25.88
C PRO A 385 -33.03 -35.66 26.97
N THR A 386 -33.74 -36.64 27.50
CA THR A 386 -34.66 -36.40 28.61
C THR A 386 -33.88 -36.18 29.92
N VAL A 387 -34.52 -35.50 30.89
CA VAL A 387 -33.90 -35.23 32.22
C VAL A 387 -33.42 -36.50 32.92
N GLU A 388 -34.11 -37.63 32.70
CA GLU A 388 -33.74 -38.93 33.27
C GLU A 388 -32.46 -39.50 32.61
N GLU A 389 -32.31 -39.33 31.30
CA GLU A 389 -31.13 -39.76 30.55
C GLU A 389 -29.91 -38.89 30.85
N GLU A 390 -30.09 -37.58 31.02
CA GLU A 390 -29.03 -36.66 31.44
C GLU A 390 -28.52 -36.98 32.86
N GLN A 391 -29.43 -37.27 33.80
CA GLN A 391 -29.06 -37.69 35.16
C GLN A 391 -28.34 -39.04 35.18
N ALA A 392 -28.75 -39.98 34.33
CA ALA A 392 -28.10 -41.28 34.20
C ALA A 392 -26.69 -41.14 33.59
N LEU A 393 -26.52 -40.30 32.57
CA LEU A 393 -25.21 -40.00 31.98
C LEU A 393 -24.28 -39.36 33.01
N LYS A 394 -24.79 -38.37 33.76
CA LYS A 394 -24.02 -37.69 34.81
C LYS A 394 -23.57 -38.65 35.91
N ALA A 395 -24.46 -39.53 36.37
CA ALA A 395 -24.11 -40.54 37.36
C ALA A 395 -23.12 -41.59 36.82
N ALA A 396 -23.20 -41.94 35.53
CA ALA A 396 -22.25 -42.83 34.89
C ALA A 396 -20.86 -42.18 34.74
N GLN A 397 -20.80 -40.89 34.38
CA GLN A 397 -19.57 -40.12 34.33
C GLN A 397 -18.94 -39.96 35.72
N GLU A 398 -19.72 -39.63 36.75
CA GLU A 398 -19.24 -39.51 38.14
C GLU A 398 -18.71 -40.85 38.66
N LYS A 399 -19.35 -41.96 38.28
CA LYS A 399 -18.87 -43.31 38.62
C LYS A 399 -17.60 -43.69 37.85
N ALA A 400 -17.48 -43.30 36.59
CA ALA A 400 -16.28 -43.55 35.79
C ALA A 400 -15.10 -42.71 36.29
N LEU A 401 -15.36 -41.46 36.70
CA LEU A 401 -14.36 -40.58 37.32
C LEU A 401 -13.90 -41.14 38.67
N ALA A 402 -14.82 -41.59 39.51
CA ALA A 402 -14.48 -42.21 40.79
C ALA A 402 -13.72 -43.54 40.62
N ALA A 403 -13.98 -44.29 39.56
CA ALA A 403 -13.22 -45.51 39.25
C ALA A 403 -11.80 -45.19 38.72
N ALA A 404 -11.65 -44.10 37.95
CA ALA A 404 -10.35 -43.62 37.51
C ALA A 404 -9.52 -43.02 38.67
N GLU A 405 -10.16 -42.29 39.59
CA GLU A 405 -9.52 -41.81 40.83
C GLU A 405 -9.09 -42.98 41.75
N GLU A 406 -9.89 -44.06 41.83
CA GLU A 406 -9.48 -45.29 42.55
C GLU A 406 -8.33 -46.04 41.84
N GLU A 407 -8.26 -46.01 40.50
CA GLU A 407 -7.13 -46.59 39.75
C GLU A 407 -5.85 -45.73 39.86
N GLU A 408 -5.95 -44.39 39.89
CA GLU A 408 -4.80 -43.51 40.16
C GLU A 408 -4.29 -43.61 41.62
N GLU A 409 -5.18 -43.78 42.60
CA GLU A 409 -4.77 -44.03 44.01
C GLU A 409 -4.05 -45.39 44.18
N ASP A 410 -4.42 -46.41 43.41
CA ASP A 410 -3.74 -47.72 43.41
C ASP A 410 -2.37 -47.66 42.68
N GLU A 411 -2.19 -46.78 41.68
CA GLU A 411 -0.89 -46.57 41.01
C GLU A 411 0.11 -45.72 41.84
N GLU A 412 -0.36 -44.75 42.63
CA GLU A 412 0.51 -44.01 43.58
C GLU A 412 0.97 -44.87 44.79
N GLU A 413 0.22 -45.92 45.17
CA GLU A 413 0.66 -46.85 46.25
C GLU A 413 1.77 -47.83 45.81
N ASP A 414 1.98 -48.04 44.50
CA ASP A 414 3.01 -48.95 43.97
C ASP A 414 4.37 -48.26 43.67
N GLU A 415 4.45 -46.91 43.60
CA GLU A 415 5.74 -46.19 43.43
C GLU A 415 6.53 -45.99 44.74
N ASP A 416 5.91 -46.19 45.92
CA ASP A 416 6.54 -45.98 47.23
C ASP A 416 7.22 -47.23 47.83
N GLU A 417 7.22 -48.40 47.16
CA GLU A 417 7.89 -49.63 47.65
C GLU A 417 9.30 -49.91 47.09
N ASP A 418 9.85 -49.09 46.19
CA ASP A 418 11.20 -49.28 45.61
C ASP A 418 12.22 -48.15 45.96
N GLN A 419 12.22 -47.68 47.21
CA GLN A 419 13.28 -46.83 47.77
C GLN A 419 13.73 -47.27 49.18
N ASP A 420 14.21 -48.51 49.33
CA ASP A 420 15.16 -48.90 50.38
C ASP A 420 15.76 -50.30 50.10
N ASP A 421 16.82 -50.37 49.28
CA ASP A 421 17.94 -51.34 49.44
C ASP A 421 19.22 -50.92 48.68
#